data_AF-A0A3C0QIV2-F1
#
_entry.id   AF-A0A3C0QIV2-F1
#
_cell.length_a   1.000
_cell.length_b   1.000
_cell.length_c   1.000
_cell.angle_alpha   90.00
_cell.angle_beta   90.00
_cell.angle_gamma   90.00
#
_symmetry.space_group_name_H-M   'P 1'
#
loop_
_entity.id
_entity.type
_entity.pdbx_description
1 polymer ?
#
loop_
_entity_poly.entity_id
_entity_poly.type
_entity_poly.pdbx_seq_one_letter_code
_entity_poly.pdbx_strand_id
1 'polypeptide(L)' 'MFDKKTVREIDVKEKKVLVRVDYNVPLDDKLSITDDTRIRLSLPTIEYLRGKNAKIILMSHLGRPKGKPEDRFRLDPA' A
#
# COMPACT_ATOMS: atom_id res chain seq x y z
N MET A 1 -11.66 -8.31 -22.35
CA MET A 1 -11.54 -6.93 -21.82
C MET A 1 -12.14 -6.93 -20.42
N PHE A 2 -11.42 -6.46 -19.41
CA PHE A 2 -11.91 -6.53 -18.03
C PHE A 2 -13.04 -5.53 -17.81
N ASP A 3 -14.19 -6.01 -17.35
CA ASP A 3 -15.32 -5.16 -16.92
C ASP A 3 -15.11 -4.70 -15.47
N LYS A 4 -14.15 -3.79 -15.30
CA LYS A 4 -13.79 -3.18 -14.01
C LYS A 4 -13.55 -1.70 -14.19
N LYS A 5 -14.09 -0.89 -13.28
CA LYS A 5 -13.77 0.53 -13.21
C LYS A 5 -12.32 0.72 -12.74
N THR A 6 -11.63 1.65 -13.36
CA THR A 6 -10.30 2.11 -12.98
C THR A 6 -10.40 3.29 -12.02
N VAL A 7 -9.28 3.61 -11.36
CA VAL A 7 -9.17 4.79 -10.48
C VAL A 7 -9.42 6.12 -11.22
N ARG A 8 -9.30 6.12 -12.56
CA ARG A 8 -9.51 7.31 -13.39
C ARG A 8 -10.98 7.55 -13.75
N GLU A 9 -11.85 6.56 -13.52
CA GLU A 9 -13.28 6.57 -13.88
C GLU A 9 -14.19 6.82 -12.68
N ILE A 10 -13.62 7.15 -11.52
CA ILE A 10 -14.34 7.41 -10.28
C ILE A 10 -13.98 8.80 -9.74
N ASP A 11 -14.96 9.48 -9.13
CA ASP A 11 -14.70 10.74 -8.44
C ASP A 11 -14.18 10.49 -7.02
N VAL A 12 -12.96 10.95 -6.78
CA VAL A 12 -12.22 10.75 -5.52
C VAL A 12 -11.99 12.05 -4.77
N LYS A 13 -12.39 13.21 -5.32
CA LYS A 13 -12.10 14.53 -4.72
C LYS A 13 -12.79 14.69 -3.37
N GLU A 14 -12.05 15.14 -2.36
CA GLU A 14 -12.48 15.23 -0.94
C GLU A 14 -12.93 13.89 -0.30
N LYS A 15 -12.78 12.76 -0.99
CA LYS A 15 -13.17 11.45 -0.46
C LYS A 15 -12.05 10.83 0.37
N LYS A 16 -12.43 9.93 1.28
CA LYS A 16 -11.49 8.99 1.92
C LYS A 16 -11.39 7.75 1.04
N VAL A 17 -10.20 7.44 0.53
CA VAL A 17 -9.96 6.33 -0.39
C VAL A 17 -9.08 5.30 0.31
N LEU A 18 -9.62 4.10 0.49
CA LEU A 18 -8.87 2.94 0.97
C LEU A 18 -8.16 2.27 -0.21
N VAL A 19 -6.84 2.20 -0.15
CA VAL A 19 -6.00 1.61 -1.21
C VAL A 19 -5.33 0.37 -0.65
N ARG A 20 -5.65 -0.79 -1.23
CA ARG A 20 -4.93 -2.03 -0.98
C ARG A 20 -3.65 -2.04 -1.82
N VAL A 21 -2.51 -1.91 -1.17
CA VAL A 21 -1.18 -1.94 -1.79
C VAL A 21 -0.46 -3.25 -1.47
N ASP A 22 0.57 -3.57 -2.24
CA ASP A 22 1.47 -4.68 -1.95
C ASP A 22 2.80 -4.18 -1.39
N TYR A 23 2.89 -4.06 -0.07
CA TYR A 23 4.13 -3.75 0.65
C TYR A 23 4.74 -5.00 1.29
N ASN A 24 4.56 -6.17 0.68
CA ASN A 24 5.26 -7.37 1.11
C ASN A 24 6.70 -7.37 0.59
N VAL A 25 7.52 -6.52 1.23
CA VAL A 25 8.92 -6.28 0.89
C VAL A 25 9.85 -7.20 1.70
N PRO A 26 11.01 -7.58 1.15
CA PRO A 26 12.01 -8.31 1.92
C PRO A 26 12.62 -7.41 3.00
N LEU A 27 12.82 -7.99 4.18
CA LEU A 27 13.49 -7.38 5.32
C LEU A 27 14.76 -8.17 5.67
N ASP A 28 15.80 -7.49 6.12
CA ASP A 28 16.98 -8.13 6.71
C ASP A 28 16.76 -8.54 8.18
N ASP A 29 17.80 -9.09 8.81
CA ASP A 29 17.77 -9.52 10.21
C ASP A 29 17.55 -8.36 11.21
N LYS A 30 17.81 -7.11 10.78
CA LYS A 30 17.57 -5.89 11.55
C LYS A 30 16.22 -5.24 11.19
N LEU A 31 15.36 -5.94 10.46
CA LEU A 31 14.06 -5.46 9.97
C LEU A 31 14.16 -4.24 9.04
N SER A 32 15.31 -4.04 8.38
CA SER A 32 15.47 -3.00 7.36
C SER A 32 15.01 -3.50 6.00
N ILE A 33 14.35 -2.62 5.22
CA ILE A 33 13.91 -2.93 3.86
C ILE A 33 15.14 -3.07 2.95
N THR A 34 15.29 -4.23 2.30
CA THR A 34 16.41 -4.48 1.37
C THR A 34 16.06 -4.24 -0.09
N ASP A 35 14.77 -4.23 -0.43
CA ASP A 35 14.24 -3.86 -1.75
C ASP A 35 12.89 -3.15 -1.60
N ASP A 36 12.83 -1.89 -2.04
CA ASP A 36 11.66 -1.02 -1.94
C ASP A 36 10.86 -0.92 -3.25
N THR A 37 11.18 -1.75 -4.25
CA THR A 37 10.55 -1.72 -5.59
C THR A 37 9.01 -1.73 -5.49
N ARG A 38 8.45 -2.58 -4.63
CA ARG A 38 6.98 -2.68 -4.48
C ARG A 38 6.35 -1.42 -3.88
N ILE A 39 7.06 -0.75 -2.98
CA ILE A 39 6.61 0.53 -2.40
C ILE A 39 6.60 1.59 -3.51
N ARG A 40 7.70 1.70 -4.26
CA ARG A 40 7.83 2.68 -5.35
C ARG A 40 6.78 2.50 -6.44
N LEU A 41 6.43 1.26 -6.77
CA LEU A 41 5.39 0.96 -7.78
C LEU A 41 3.99 1.45 -7.39
N SER A 42 3.72 1.69 -6.09
CA SER A 42 2.44 2.24 -5.64
C SER A 42 2.34 3.77 -5.80
N LEU A 43 3.48 4.47 -5.91
CA LEU A 43 3.55 5.93 -5.92
C LEU A 43 2.69 6.58 -7.00
N PRO A 44 2.62 6.10 -8.26
CA PRO A 44 1.78 6.74 -9.27
C PRO A 44 0.30 6.82 -8.89
N THR A 45 -0.22 5.81 -8.16
CA THR A 45 -1.60 5.80 -7.69
C THR A 45 -1.79 6.77 -6.52
N ILE A 46 -0.83 6.80 -5.59
CA ILE A 46 -0.85 7.72 -4.43
C ILE A 46 -0.79 9.17 -4.91
N GLU A 47 0.11 9.47 -5.85
CA GLU A 47 0.27 10.80 -6.45
C GLU A 47 -0.97 11.25 -7.21
N TYR A 48 -1.61 10.33 -7.96
CA TYR A 48 -2.88 10.62 -8.62
C TYR A 48 -3.98 11.01 -7.62
N LEU A 49 -4.17 10.21 -6.57
CA LEU A 49 -5.19 10.46 -5.54
C LEU A 49 -4.90 11.75 -4.77
N ARG A 50 -3.63 11.99 -4.43
CA ARG A 50 -3.17 13.20 -3.74
C ARG A 50 -3.42 14.45 -4.59
N GLY A 51 -3.09 14.39 -5.88
CA GLY A 51 -3.35 15.47 -6.84
C GLY A 51 -4.84 15.78 -7.05
N LYS A 52 -5.73 14.86 -6.67
CA LYS A 52 -7.20 15.05 -6.67
C LYS A 52 -7.76 15.52 -5.33
N ASN A 53 -6.91 15.85 -4.36
CA ASN A 53 -7.29 16.19 -2.98
C ASN A 53 -8.10 15.09 -2.28
N ALA A 54 -7.76 13.82 -2.53
CA ALA A 54 -8.33 12.68 -1.80
C ALA A 54 -7.54 12.43 -0.50
N LYS A 55 -8.23 12.00 0.56
CA LYS A 55 -7.60 11.46 1.78
C LYS A 55 -7.30 9.99 1.58
N ILE A 56 -6.03 9.61 1.66
CA ILE A 56 -5.57 8.26 1.31
C ILE A 56 -5.37 7.43 2.58
N ILE A 57 -5.92 6.21 2.60
CA ILE A 57 -5.69 5.20 3.64
C ILE A 57 -5.04 4.00 2.96
N LEU A 58 -3.80 3.68 3.30
CA LEU A 58 -3.09 2.54 2.73
C LEU A 58 -3.25 1.32 3.64
N MET A 59 -3.50 0.16 3.02
CA MET A 59 -3.50 -1.12 3.72
C MET A 59 -2.65 -2.15 2.97
N SER A 60 -1.84 -2.89 3.71
CA SER A 60 -1.02 -3.97 3.17
C SER A 60 -1.03 -5.21 4.06
N HIS A 61 -0.44 -6.28 3.55
CA HIS A 61 0.10 -7.39 4.34
C HIS A 61 1.64 -7.32 4.29
N LEU A 62 2.28 -8.01 5.22
CA LEU A 62 3.71 -8.28 5.22
C LEU A 62 3.93 -9.70 5.74
N GLY A 63 4.74 -10.49 5.02
CA GLY A 63 5.00 -11.88 5.37
C GLY A 63 3.74 -12.76 5.44
N ARG A 64 3.78 -13.76 6.33
CA ARG A 64 2.69 -14.74 6.50
C ARG A 64 2.49 -15.06 7.98
N PRO A 65 1.93 -14.12 8.78
CA PRO A 65 1.64 -14.35 10.18
C PRO A 65 0.66 -15.52 10.32
N LYS A 66 1.03 -16.58 11.04
CA LYS A 66 0.25 -17.84 11.11
C LYS A 66 -0.93 -17.74 12.09
N GLY A 67 -1.80 -16.75 11.91
CA GLY A 67 -3.00 -16.54 12.73
C GLY A 67 -2.77 -15.85 14.07
N LYS A 68 -1.54 -15.43 14.37
CA LYS A 68 -1.20 -14.57 15.51
C LYS A 68 -0.37 -13.37 15.04
N PRO A 69 -0.43 -12.22 15.72
CA PRO A 69 0.49 -11.13 15.48
C PRO A 69 1.94 -11.59 15.69
N GLU A 70 2.82 -11.26 14.75
CA GLU A 70 4.26 -11.49 14.85
C GLU A 70 4.95 -10.15 14.63
N ASP A 71 5.78 -9.71 15.58
CA ASP A 71 6.32 -8.34 15.58
C ASP A 71 7.18 -8.03 14.35
N ARG A 72 7.89 -9.04 13.82
CA ARG A 72 8.67 -8.95 12.57
C ARG A 72 7.84 -8.66 11.31
N PHE A 73 6.51 -8.80 11.38
CA PHE A 73 5.59 -8.60 10.25
C PHE A 73 4.68 -7.38 10.46
N ARG A 74 5.01 -6.51 11.42
CA ARG A 74 4.34 -5.23 11.56
C ARG A 74 4.74 -4.27 10.43
N LEU A 75 3.86 -3.33 10.14
CA LEU A 75 4.05 -2.30 9.11
C LEU A 75 4.37 -0.93 9.74
N ASP A 76 4.55 -0.88 11.06
CA ASP A 76 5.01 0.31 11.75
C ASP A 76 6.47 0.64 11.36
N PRO A 77 6.88 1.90 11.46
CA PRO A 77 8.28 2.27 11.28
C PRO A 77 9.16 1.53 12.30
N ALA A 78 10.34 1.09 11.85
CA ALA A 78 11.39 0.56 12.73
C ALA A 78 11.97 1.65 13.64
#